data_AF-A0A2V3JF13-F1
#
_entry.id   AF-A0A2V3JF13-F1
#
_cell.length_a   1.000
_cell.length_b   1.000
_cell.length_c   1.000
_cell.angle_alpha   90.00
_cell.angle_beta   90.00
_cell.angle_gamma   90.00
#
_symmetry.space_group_name_H-M   'P 1'
#
loop_
_entity.id
_entity.type
_entity.pdbx_description
1 polymer ?
#
loop_
_entity_poly.entity_id
_entity_poly.type
_entity_poly.pdbx_seq_one_letter_code
_entity_poly.pdbx_strand_id
1 'polypeptide(L)'
;MRIAILKRDRCQPRKCQYECIKYCPMVRTGAETIVIGEDGKPIISEALCEGCGICVKKCPFEAISIIGLPDKLTGEETHRYGENGFVLYGLPIPKPGKVTGLLGENGTGKSTAIKILSGLLVRV
;
A
#
# COMPACT_ATOMS: atom_id res chain seq x y z
N MET A 1 -1.25 5.86 0.76
CA MET A 1 -1.44 5.51 2.16
C MET A 1 -0.41 4.44 2.46
N ARG A 2 0.33 4.53 3.56
CA ARG A 2 1.34 3.54 3.92
C ARG A 2 0.87 2.77 5.14
N ILE A 3 0.84 1.45 5.06
CA ILE A 3 0.45 0.57 6.17
C ILE A 3 1.68 -0.18 6.68
N ALA A 4 1.83 -0.21 8.01
CA ALA A 4 2.82 -1.05 8.68
C ALA A 4 2.20 -2.41 9.03
N ILE A 5 2.81 -3.49 8.55
CA ILE A 5 2.39 -4.87 8.77
C ILE A 5 3.39 -5.57 9.70
N LEU A 6 2.88 -6.28 10.69
CA LEU A 6 3.67 -7.15 11.56
C LEU A 6 3.60 -8.61 11.10
N LYS A 7 4.76 -9.17 10.72
CA LYS A 7 5.00 -10.60 10.55
C LYS A 7 5.06 -11.28 11.91
N ARG A 8 3.90 -11.76 12.39
CA ARG A 8 3.75 -12.34 13.73
C ARG A 8 4.67 -13.55 13.97
N ASP A 9 4.98 -14.31 12.94
CA ASP A 9 5.90 -15.47 12.96
C ASP A 9 7.34 -15.07 13.32
N ARG A 10 7.80 -13.91 12.83
CA ARG A 10 9.17 -13.41 13.07
C ARG A 10 9.31 -12.58 14.32
N CYS A 11 8.21 -12.01 14.81
CA CYS A 11 8.23 -11.10 15.94
C CYS A 11 8.60 -11.83 17.24
N GLN A 12 9.70 -11.41 17.88
CA GLN A 12 10.14 -11.91 19.19
C GLN A 12 10.28 -10.75 20.19
N PRO A 13 9.16 -10.21 20.72
CA PRO A 13 9.15 -9.00 21.56
C PRO A 13 9.98 -9.12 22.84
N ARG A 14 10.04 -10.32 23.42
CA ARG A 14 10.84 -10.61 24.61
C ARG A 14 12.34 -10.43 24.39
N LYS A 15 12.83 -10.63 23.15
CA LYS A 15 14.26 -10.51 22.82
C LYS A 15 14.65 -9.08 22.43
N CYS A 16 13.80 -8.35 21.72
CA CYS A 16 14.06 -6.95 21.34
C CYS A 16 13.50 -5.92 22.31
N GLN A 17 12.81 -6.35 23.37
CA GLN A 17 12.21 -5.45 24.37
C GLN A 17 11.38 -4.31 23.76
N TYR A 18 10.55 -4.62 22.76
CA TYR A 18 9.65 -3.68 22.09
C TYR A 18 10.33 -2.43 21.50
N GLU A 19 11.50 -2.59 20.86
CA GLU A 19 12.19 -1.49 20.15
C GLU A 19 11.28 -0.70 19.19
N CYS A 20 10.32 -1.37 18.54
CA CYS A 20 9.35 -0.71 17.68
C CYS A 20 8.51 0.36 18.40
N ILE A 21 8.12 0.12 19.66
CA ILE A 21 7.40 1.08 20.51
C ILE A 21 8.36 2.19 20.96
N LYS A 22 9.54 1.82 21.46
CA LYS A 22 10.54 2.75 22.00
C LYS A 22 11.00 3.80 20.98
N TYR A 23 11.18 3.40 19.72
CA TYR A 23 11.70 4.26 18.66
C TYR A 23 10.63 4.87 17.75
N CYS A 24 9.34 4.52 17.91
CA CYS A 24 8.27 5.11 17.09
C CYS A 24 8.08 6.60 17.45
N PRO A 25 8.22 7.55 16.50
CA PRO A 25 8.01 8.97 16.78
C PRO A 25 6.62 9.27 17.34
N MET A 26 5.58 8.67 16.75
CA MET A 26 4.19 8.90 17.15
C MET A 26 3.90 8.40 18.57
N VAL A 27 4.51 7.28 18.97
CA VAL A 27 4.43 6.82 20.36
C VAL A 27 5.14 7.79 21.31
N ARG A 28 6.29 8.34 20.90
CA ARG A 28 7.03 9.33 21.71
C ARG A 28 6.31 10.67 21.82
N THR A 29 5.43 11.01 20.87
CA THR A 29 4.54 12.18 20.98
C THR A 29 3.28 11.90 21.81
N GLY A 30 3.14 10.68 22.37
CA GLY A 30 2.01 10.30 23.23
C GLY A 30 0.83 9.65 22.49
N ALA A 31 0.94 9.40 21.19
CA ALA A 31 -0.10 8.69 20.46
C ALA A 31 -0.01 7.17 20.69
N GLU A 32 -1.15 6.49 20.78
CA GLU A 32 -1.22 5.03 20.92
C GLU A 32 -1.02 4.31 19.57
N THR A 33 -0.02 4.73 18.79
CA THR A 33 0.24 4.19 17.45
C THR A 33 0.69 2.73 17.47
N ILE A 34 1.42 2.32 18.50
CA ILE A 34 1.82 0.92 18.69
C ILE A 34 1.53 0.52 20.14
N VAL A 35 0.61 -0.42 20.33
CA VAL A 35 0.21 -0.95 21.64
C VAL A 35 0.61 -2.42 21.78
N ILE A 36 0.67 -2.93 23.00
CA ILE A 36 0.93 -4.35 23.25
C ILE A 36 -0.42 -5.09 23.22
N GLY A 37 -0.55 -6.04 22.30
CA GLY A 37 -1.74 -6.90 22.21
C GLY A 37 -1.79 -7.95 23.32
N GLU A 38 -2.94 -8.61 23.44
CA GLU A 38 -3.17 -9.68 24.41
C GLU A 38 -2.20 -10.86 24.24
N ASP A 39 -1.75 -11.12 23.01
CA ASP A 39 -0.74 -12.14 22.68
C ASP A 39 0.71 -11.72 23.01
N GLY A 40 0.88 -10.54 23.61
CA GLY A 40 2.17 -9.94 23.92
C GLY A 40 2.93 -9.44 22.68
N LYS A 41 2.31 -9.44 21.50
CA LYS A 41 2.91 -8.88 20.27
C LYS A 41 2.41 -7.46 20.03
N PRO A 42 3.22 -6.60 19.39
CA PRO A 42 2.80 -5.24 19.10
C PRO A 42 1.64 -5.21 18.09
N ILE A 43 0.66 -4.33 18.32
CA ILE A 43 -0.41 -4.01 17.39
C ILE A 43 -0.15 -2.59 16.90
N ILE A 44 -0.07 -2.40 15.59
CA ILE A 44 0.20 -1.10 14.97
C ILE A 44 -1.12 -0.54 14.43
N SER A 45 -1.50 0.66 14.88
CA SER A 45 -2.71 1.35 14.42
C SER A 45 -2.51 1.91 13.02
N GLU A 46 -3.35 1.50 12.06
CA GLU A 46 -3.30 1.99 10.68
C GLU A 46 -3.65 3.48 10.58
N ALA A 47 -4.57 3.95 11.43
CA ALA A 47 -5.03 5.34 11.42
C ALA A 47 -3.98 6.31 12.00
N LEU A 48 -3.19 5.87 12.97
CA LEU A 48 -2.20 6.70 13.66
C LEU A 48 -0.78 6.54 13.13
N CYS A 49 -0.54 5.56 12.25
CA CYS A 49 0.79 5.29 11.72
C CYS A 49 1.05 6.07 10.43
N GLU A 50 2.01 6.99 10.46
CA GLU A 50 2.41 7.75 9.27
C GLU A 50 3.28 6.96 8.28
N GLY A 51 3.70 5.75 8.64
CA GLY A 51 4.56 4.93 7.77
C GLY A 51 5.99 5.49 7.60
N CYS A 52 6.56 6.08 8.66
CA CYS A 52 7.93 6.66 8.65
C CYS A 52 9.07 5.63 8.53
N GLY A 53 8.82 4.35 8.86
CA GLY A 53 9.79 3.26 8.67
C GLY A 53 10.87 3.10 9.74
N ILE A 54 10.83 3.86 10.83
CA ILE A 54 11.81 3.72 11.91
C ILE A 54 11.70 2.36 12.60
N CYS A 55 10.48 1.89 12.86
CA CYS A 55 10.23 0.58 13.47
C CYS A 55 10.72 -0.59 12.59
N VAL A 56 10.73 -0.43 11.26
CA VAL A 56 11.30 -1.41 10.32
C VAL A 56 12.81 -1.50 10.52
N LYS A 57 13.50 -0.35 10.51
CA LYS A 57 14.96 -0.28 10.67
C LYS A 57 15.45 -0.74 12.04
N LYS A 58 14.63 -0.56 13.07
CA LYS A 58 14.95 -0.94 14.46
C LYS A 58 14.51 -2.36 14.82
N CYS A 59 13.79 -3.07 13.95
CA CYS A 59 13.40 -4.43 14.27
C CYS A 59 14.57 -5.39 13.94
N PRO A 60 15.24 -6.00 14.93
CA PRO A 60 16.35 -6.92 14.66
C PRO A 60 15.91 -8.23 13.98
N PHE A 61 14.59 -8.50 13.94
CA PHE A 61 14.00 -9.70 13.34
C PHE A 61 13.33 -9.43 11.99
N GLU A 62 13.42 -8.20 11.48
CA GLU A 62 12.74 -7.76 10.25
C GLU A 62 11.24 -8.14 10.24
N ALA A 63 10.62 -8.09 11.42
CA ALA A 63 9.25 -8.52 11.62
C ALA A 63 8.23 -7.46 11.20
N ILE A 64 8.67 -6.23 10.91
CA ILE A 64 7.78 -5.14 10.50
C ILE A 64 8.13 -4.76 9.06
N SER A 65 7.11 -4.62 8.21
CA SER A 65 7.25 -4.13 6.84
C SER A 65 6.27 -2.99 6.60
N ILE A 66 6.67 -1.99 5.82
CA ILE A 66 5.75 -0.95 5.36
C ILE A 66 5.41 -1.23 3.91
N ILE A 67 4.12 -1.32 3.63
CA ILE A 67 3.60 -1.40 2.27
C ILE A 67 2.95 -0.07 1.91
N GLY A 68 3.21 0.40 0.69
CA GLY A 68 2.41 1.45 0.09
C GLY A 68 1.13 0.83 -0.44
N LEU A 69 -0.01 1.20 0.12
CA LEU A 69 -1.26 0.99 -0.59
C LEU A 69 -1.35 2.01 -1.73
N PRO A 70 -1.85 1.59 -2.89
CA PRO A 70 -2.12 2.51 -3.98
C PRO A 70 -3.16 3.53 -3.48
N ASP A 71 -2.74 4.78 -3.36
CA ASP A 71 -3.70 5.89 -3.32
C ASP A 71 -4.34 6.01 -4.70
N LYS A 72 -5.54 6.61 -4.78
CA LYS A 72 -6.04 7.12 -6.05
C LYS A 72 -4.95 8.05 -6.62
N LEU A 73 -4.40 7.72 -7.79
CA LEU A 73 -3.34 8.49 -8.43
C LEU A 73 -3.91 9.82 -8.91
N THR A 74 -3.96 10.83 -8.04
CA THR A 74 -4.50 12.14 -8.38
C THR A 74 -3.65 12.78 -9.48
N GLY A 75 -4.25 13.06 -10.64
CA GLY A 75 -3.58 13.74 -11.77
C GLY A 75 -3.10 12.84 -12.93
N GLU A 76 -3.15 11.51 -12.79
CA GLU A 76 -2.83 10.56 -13.89
C GLU A 76 -4.08 9.87 -14.46
N GLU A 77 -5.24 10.52 -14.34
CA GLU A 77 -6.51 10.01 -14.83
C GLU A 77 -6.48 9.94 -16.36
N THR A 78 -6.58 8.73 -16.90
CA THR A 78 -6.67 8.50 -18.35
C THR A 78 -8.11 8.59 -18.82
N HIS A 79 -9.03 8.07 -18.01
CA HIS A 79 -10.45 8.09 -18.31
C HIS A 79 -11.26 7.95 -17.04
N ARG A 80 -12.36 8.71 -16.94
CA ARG A 80 -13.36 8.57 -15.88
C ARG A 80 -14.77 8.38 -16.46
N TYR A 81 -15.47 7.35 -15.99
CA TYR A 81 -16.88 7.13 -16.33
C TYR A 81 -17.82 8.02 -15.50
N GLY A 82 -17.85 9.32 -15.83
CA GLY A 82 -18.74 10.28 -15.16
C GLY A 82 -18.36 10.58 -13.71
N GLU A 83 -19.15 11.46 -13.08
CA GLU A 83 -18.91 11.89 -11.70
C GLU A 83 -19.02 10.71 -10.73
N ASN A 84 -18.02 10.55 -9.84
CA ASN A 84 -17.88 9.40 -8.93
C ASN A 84 -17.78 8.00 -9.57
N GLY A 85 -17.64 7.91 -10.90
CA GLY A 85 -17.48 6.64 -11.58
C GLY A 85 -16.08 6.04 -11.51
N PHE A 86 -15.94 4.87 -12.12
CA PHE A 86 -14.65 4.19 -12.28
C PHE A 86 -13.64 5.09 -12.99
N VAL A 87 -12.40 5.08 -12.49
CA VAL A 87 -11.28 5.84 -13.04
C VAL A 87 -10.21 4.87 -13.48
N LEU A 88 -9.79 4.99 -14.73
CA LEU A 88 -8.62 4.30 -15.26
C LEU A 88 -7.39 5.21 -15.13
N TYR A 89 -6.32 4.65 -14.57
CA TYR A 89 -5.03 5.32 -14.45
C TYR A 89 -4.00 4.63 -15.35
N GLY A 90 -3.35 5.42 -16.20
CA GLY A 90 -2.39 4.94 -17.19
C GLY A 90 -2.95 3.98 -18.26
N LEU A 91 -2.10 3.58 -19.20
CA LEU A 91 -2.42 2.59 -20.23
C LEU A 91 -1.24 1.65 -20.52
N PRO A 92 -1.52 0.37 -20.80
CA PRO A 92 -0.51 -0.58 -21.24
C PRO A 92 -0.18 -0.34 -22.72
N ILE A 93 0.86 0.44 -23.01
CA ILE A 93 1.26 0.70 -24.41
C ILE A 93 2.01 -0.53 -24.96
N PRO A 94 1.48 -1.21 -26.00
CA PRO A 94 2.13 -2.38 -26.57
C PRO A 94 3.45 -1.99 -27.28
N LYS A 95 4.45 -2.87 -27.20
CA LYS A 95 5.74 -2.68 -27.88
C LYS A 95 5.74 -3.36 -29.26
N PRO A 96 6.22 -2.71 -30.33
CA PRO A 96 6.34 -3.32 -31.65
C PRO A 96 7.14 -4.62 -31.63
N GLY A 97 6.68 -5.63 -32.37
CA GLY A 97 7.34 -6.93 -32.48
C GLY A 97 7.28 -7.82 -31.23
N LYS A 98 6.49 -7.45 -30.20
CA LYS A 98 6.33 -8.23 -28.98
C LYS A 98 4.86 -8.41 -28.61
N VAL A 99 4.54 -9.52 -27.95
CA VAL A 99 3.23 -9.76 -27.35
C VAL A 99 3.19 -9.14 -25.95
N THR A 100 2.21 -8.28 -25.68
CA THR A 100 2.02 -7.65 -24.37
C THR A 100 0.84 -8.32 -23.65
N GLY A 101 1.10 -8.95 -22.51
CA GLY A 101 0.05 -9.52 -21.66
C GLY A 101 -0.56 -8.47 -20.73
N LEU A 102 -1.88 -8.49 -20.56
CA LEU A 102 -2.61 -7.64 -19.63
C LEU A 102 -3.35 -8.51 -18.60
N LEU A 103 -2.88 -8.53 -17.36
CA LEU A 103 -3.42 -9.36 -16.28
C LEU A 103 -3.90 -8.48 -15.12
N GLY A 104 -4.97 -8.93 -14.46
CA GLY A 104 -5.54 -8.29 -13.27
C GLY A 104 -6.93 -8.85 -12.99
N GLU A 105 -7.47 -8.55 -11.82
CA GLU A 105 -8.82 -8.98 -11.40
C GLU A 105 -9.93 -8.32 -12.22
N ASN A 106 -11.16 -8.83 -12.13
CA ASN A 106 -12.31 -8.21 -12.79
C ASN A 106 -12.58 -6.81 -12.19
N GLY A 107 -13.00 -5.87 -13.03
CA GLY A 107 -13.27 -4.48 -12.60
C GLY A 107 -12.04 -3.56 -12.52
N THR A 108 -10.83 -4.03 -12.80
CA THR A 108 -9.61 -3.19 -12.77
C THR A 108 -9.38 -2.32 -14.02
N GLY A 109 -10.31 -2.34 -14.99
CA GLY A 109 -10.22 -1.50 -16.19
C GLY A 109 -9.48 -2.10 -17.39
N LYS A 110 -9.20 -3.41 -17.39
CA LYS A 110 -8.55 -4.09 -18.55
C LYS A 110 -9.31 -3.89 -19.86
N SER A 111 -10.62 -4.15 -19.86
CA SER A 111 -11.46 -3.96 -21.06
C SER A 111 -11.57 -2.49 -21.45
N THR A 112 -11.56 -1.58 -20.47
CA THR A 112 -11.55 -0.12 -20.69
C THR A 112 -10.26 0.31 -21.40
N ALA A 113 -9.11 -0.18 -20.93
CA ALA A 113 -7.81 0.10 -21.54
C ALA A 113 -7.73 -0.39 -23.00
N ILE A 114 -8.24 -1.59 -23.29
CA ILE A 114 -8.28 -2.13 -24.66
C ILE A 114 -9.15 -1.26 -25.57
N LYS A 115 -10.34 -0.84 -25.11
CA LYS A 115 -11.23 0.03 -25.90
C LYS A 115 -10.60 1.38 -26.21
N ILE A 116 -9.82 1.95 -25.28
CA ILE A 116 -9.08 3.20 -25.51
C ILE A 116 -7.98 3.00 -26.54
N LEU A 117 -7.17 1.94 -26.40
CA LEU A 117 -6.09 1.64 -27.34
C LEU A 117 -6.59 1.31 -28.75
N SER A 118 -7.78 0.72 -28.87
CA SER A 118 -8.42 0.42 -30.16
C SER A 118 -9.20 1.60 -30.75
N GLY A 119 -9.21 2.77 -30.09
CA GLY A 119 -9.96 3.95 -30.55
C GLY A 119 -11.49 3.84 -30.42
N LEU A 120 -12.01 2.83 -29.74
CA LEU A 120 -13.45 2.65 -29.49
C LEU A 120 -13.96 3.52 -28.34
N LEU A 121 -13.05 4.01 -27.48
CA LEU A 121 -13.34 4.91 -26.37
C LEU A 121 -12.32 6.05 -26.37
N VAL A 122 -12.80 7.29 -26.28
CA VAL A 122 -11.94 8.48 -26.19
C VAL A 122 -11.57 8.75 -24.73
N ARG A 123 -10.33 9.18 -24.49
CA ARG A 123 -9.84 9.57 -23.16
C ARG A 123 -10.53 10.87 -22.72
N VAL A 124 -10.94 10.94 -21.45
CA VAL A 124 -11.64 12.10 -20.86
C VAL A 124 -11.13 12.30 -19.44
#